data_AF-K9Q429-F1
#
_entry.id   AF-K9Q429-F1
#
_cell.length_a   1.000
_cell.length_b   1.000
_cell.length_c   1.000
_cell.angle_alpha   90.00
_cell.angle_beta   90.00
_cell.angle_gamma   90.00
#
_symmetry.space_group_name_H-M   'P 1'
#
loop_
_entity.id
_entity.type
_entity.pdbx_description
1 polymer ?
#
loop_
_entity_poly.entity_id
_entity_poly.type
_entity_poly.pdbx_seq_one_letter_code
_entity_poly.pdbx_strand_id
1 'polypeptide(L)' 'MSQIFLWQKLSTCSRRAMLKTKKKYGQPYIYNPRPRLLLRLSRETGMSMDEIYNQLLRERAIMHKLRGVA' A
#
# COMPACT_ATOMS: atom_id res chain seq x y z
N MET A 1 -6.83 4.09 -17.15
CA MET A 1 -6.10 3.20 -16.21
C MET A 1 -6.55 3.52 -14.79
N SER A 2 -7.09 2.53 -14.06
CA SER A 2 -7.60 2.73 -12.70
C SER A 2 -6.46 3.05 -11.74
N GLN A 3 -6.51 4.21 -11.07
CA GLN A 3 -5.46 4.71 -10.18
C GLN A 3 -5.18 3.83 -8.93
N ILE A 4 -5.98 2.78 -8.68
CA ILE A 4 -5.98 1.94 -7.46
C ILE A 4 -5.93 0.43 -7.74
N PHE A 5 -5.21 0.01 -8.79
CA PHE A 5 -5.23 -1.40 -9.21
C PHE A 5 -4.42 -2.33 -8.29
N LEU A 6 -3.37 -1.88 -7.60
CA LEU A 6 -2.62 -2.74 -6.67
C LEU A 6 -3.44 -3.02 -5.40
N TRP A 7 -4.24 -2.06 -4.94
CA TRP A 7 -5.13 -2.17 -3.80
C TRP A 7 -6.05 -3.39 -3.89
N GLN A 8 -6.60 -3.67 -5.07
CA GLN A 8 -7.46 -4.82 -5.32
C GLN A 8 -6.72 -6.17 -5.20
N LYS A 9 -5.41 -6.18 -5.44
CA LYS A 9 -4.53 -7.36 -5.33
C LYS A 9 -3.98 -7.57 -3.91
N LEU A 10 -4.23 -6.64 -2.98
CA LEU A 10 -3.75 -6.73 -1.61
C LEU A 10 -4.62 -7.64 -0.74
N SER A 11 -3.97 -8.50 0.04
CA SER A 11 -4.65 -9.28 1.08
C SER A 11 -5.21 -8.37 2.17
N THR A 12 -6.18 -8.87 2.95
CA THR A 12 -6.81 -8.12 4.05
C THR A 12 -5.80 -7.53 5.03
N CYS A 13 -4.78 -8.29 5.42
CA CYS A 13 -3.71 -7.80 6.30
C CYS A 13 -2.88 -6.68 5.66
N SER A 14 -2.58 -6.78 4.37
CA SER A 14 -1.81 -5.77 3.64
C SER A 14 -2.61 -4.48 3.49
N ARG A 15 -3.92 -4.58 3.21
CA ARG A 15 -4.86 -3.44 3.18
C ARG A 15 -4.94 -2.74 4.54
N ARG A 16 -5.07 -3.51 5.63
CA ARG A 16 -5.07 -2.97 7.01
C ARG A 16 -3.76 -2.25 7.34
N ALA A 17 -2.62 -2.79 6.95
CA ALA A 17 -1.33 -2.15 7.15
C ALA A 17 -1.22 -0.84 6.36
N MET A 18 -1.66 -0.81 5.10
CA MET A 18 -1.63 0.38 4.25
C MET A 18 -2.49 1.51 4.82
N LEU A 19 -3.67 1.18 5.35
CA LEU A 19 -4.61 2.11 5.99
C LEU A 19 -4.22 2.54 7.41
N LYS A 20 -3.19 1.95 8.00
CA LYS A 20 -2.75 2.29 9.35
C LYS A 20 -2.05 3.65 9.33
N THR A 21 -2.43 4.53 10.26
CA THR A 21 -1.81 5.86 10.44
C THR A 21 -1.00 5.96 11.73
N LYS A 22 -1.41 5.22 12.78
CA LYS A 22 -0.76 5.24 14.10
C LYS A 22 -0.40 3.82 14.58
N LYS A 23 0.69 3.70 15.34
CA LYS A 23 1.10 2.50 16.10
C LYS A 23 0.30 2.40 17.42
N LYS A 24 0.53 1.35 18.20
CA LYS A 24 -0.15 1.10 19.49
C LYS A 24 -0.10 2.30 20.44
N TYR A 25 1.03 3.00 20.48
CA TYR A 25 1.29 4.13 21.38
C TYR A 25 1.12 5.50 20.68
N GLY A 26 0.22 5.61 19.71
CA GLY A 26 -0.05 6.88 19.01
C GLY A 26 1.03 7.35 18.01
N GLN A 27 2.22 6.76 18.06
CA GLN A 27 3.35 7.07 17.17
C GLN A 27 2.97 6.92 15.68
N PRO A 28 3.47 7.79 14.79
CA PRO A 28 3.16 7.71 13.35
C PRO A 28 3.58 6.36 12.77
N TYR A 29 2.72 5.80 11.90
CA TYR A 29 2.98 4.55 11.21
C TYR A 29 3.56 4.82 9.81
N ILE A 30 4.84 4.51 9.66
CA ILE A 30 5.52 4.44 8.36
C ILE A 30 5.14 3.11 7.71
N TYR A 31 4.56 3.18 6.52
CA TYR A 31 4.21 1.99 5.77
C TYR A 31 5.46 1.44 5.09
N ASN A 32 5.85 0.23 5.49
CA ASN A 32 6.93 -0.51 4.89
C ASN A 32 6.39 -1.90 4.46
N PRO A 33 6.02 -2.08 3.17
CA PRO A 33 5.51 -3.36 2.68
C PRO A 33 6.59 -4.44 2.74
N ARG A 34 6.17 -5.69 3.00
CA ARG A 34 7.10 -6.82 3.07
C ARG A 34 7.75 -7.06 1.70
N PRO A 35 9.07 -7.36 1.61
CA PRO A 35 9.72 -7.65 0.33
C PRO A 35 9.04 -8.76 -0.48
N ARG A 36 8.51 -9.80 0.20
CA ARG A 36 7.73 -10.87 -0.43
C ARG A 36 6.43 -10.39 -1.10
N LEU A 37 5.79 -9.35 -0.55
CA LEU A 37 4.60 -8.74 -1.16
C LEU A 37 5.00 -7.99 -2.44
N LEU A 38 6.07 -7.21 -2.38
CA LEU A 38 6.59 -6.47 -3.53
C LEU A 38 7.00 -7.42 -4.66
N LEU A 39 7.74 -8.49 -4.33
CA LEU A 39 8.15 -9.52 -5.30
C LEU A 39 6.94 -10.22 -5.95
N ARG A 40 5.92 -10.55 -5.16
CA ARG A 40 4.69 -11.17 -5.67
C ARG A 40 3.98 -10.23 -6.66
N LEU A 41 3.76 -8.98 -6.27
CA LEU A 41 3.07 -8.00 -7.12
C LEU A 41 3.88 -7.68 -8.37
N SER A 42 5.20 -7.60 -8.27
CA SER A 42 6.11 -7.45 -9.39
C SER A 42 5.92 -8.60 -10.41
N ARG A 43 5.94 -9.85 -9.95
CA ARG A 43 5.67 -11.02 -10.83
C ARG A 43 4.29 -11.00 -11.48
N GLU A 44 3.26 -10.54 -10.77
CA GLU A 44 1.90 -10.49 -11.31
C GLU A 44 1.66 -9.38 -12.34
N THR A 45 2.49 -8.34 -12.33
CA THR A 45 2.23 -7.10 -13.11
C THR A 45 3.33 -6.80 -14.12
N GLY A 46 4.48 -7.46 -14.03
CA GLY A 46 5.66 -7.16 -14.84
C GLY A 46 6.41 -5.89 -14.42
N MET A 47 5.95 -5.19 -13.37
CA MET A 47 6.63 -3.99 -12.85
C MET A 47 7.82 -4.35 -11.96
N SER A 48 8.79 -3.45 -11.88
CA SER A 48 9.87 -3.53 -10.90
C SER A 48 9.36 -3.38 -9.47
N MET A 49 10.13 -3.87 -8.49
CA MET A 49 9.76 -3.74 -7.07
C MET A 49 9.66 -2.26 -6.64
N ASP A 50 10.49 -1.38 -7.21
CA ASP A 50 10.49 0.06 -6.90
C ASP A 50 9.24 0.75 -7.47
N GLU A 51 8.82 0.39 -8.68
CA GLU A 51 7.56 0.89 -9.25
C GLU A 51 6.35 0.43 -8.43
N ILE A 52 6.32 -0.85 -8.03
CA ILE A 52 5.28 -1.36 -7.14
C ILE A 52 5.26 -0.58 -5.83
N TYR A 53 6.43 -0.35 -5.23
CA TYR A 53 6.55 0.38 -3.98
C TYR A 53 5.98 1.81 -4.11
N ASN A 54 6.42 2.54 -5.13
CA ASN A 54 5.94 3.90 -5.40
C ASN A 54 4.44 3.94 -5.68
N GLN A 55 3.93 2.96 -6.43
CA GLN A 55 2.50 2.84 -6.71
C GLN A 55 1.70 2.57 -5.43
N LEU A 56 2.16 1.68 -4.54
CA LEU A 56 1.52 1.44 -3.26
C LEU A 56 1.47 2.69 -2.37
N LEU A 57 2.52 3.52 -2.40
CA LEU A 57 2.52 4.79 -1.67
C LEU A 57 1.50 5.79 -2.23
N ARG A 58 1.39 5.90 -3.55
CA ARG A 58 0.37 6.74 -4.21
C ARG A 58 -1.04 6.28 -3.86
N GLU A 59 -1.28 4.98 -3.98
CA GLU A 59 -2.58 4.40 -3.62
C GLU A 59 -2.88 4.61 -2.13
N ARG A 60 -1.86 4.56 -1.26
CA ARG A 60 -2.04 4.84 0.18
C ARG A 60 -2.54 6.25 0.42
N ALA A 61 -1.97 7.25 -0.27
CA ALA A 61 -2.42 8.63 -0.18
C ALA A 61 -3.87 8.79 -0.63
N ILE A 62 -4.25 8.16 -1.74
CA ILE A 62 -5.64 8.15 -2.25
C ILE A 62 -6.58 7.52 -1.22
N MET A 63 -6.22 6.37 -0.66
CA MET A 63 -7.05 5.65 0.31
C MET A 63 -7.23 6.44 1.62
N HIS A 64 -6.23 7.21 2.05
CA HIS A 64 -6.39 8.11 3.22
C HIS A 64 -7.30 9.29 2.92
N LYS A 65 -7.18 9.88 1.72
CA LYS A 65 -8.09 10.95 1.27
C LYS A 65 -9.54 10.48 1.23
N LEU A 66 -9.79 9.28 0.70
CA LEU A 66 -11.14 8.67 0.65
C LEU A 66 -11.73 8.38 2.03
N ARG A 67 -10.90 8.11 3.05
CA ARG A 67 -11.37 7.89 4.43
C ARG A 67 -11.60 9.18 5.22
N GLY A 68 -11.34 10.36 4.63
CA GLY A 68 -11.40 11.64 5.34
C GLY A 68 -10.29 11.79 6.39
N VAL A 69 -9.14 11.11 6.19
CA VAL A 69 -7.97 11.17 7.08
C VAL A 69 -6.88 12.09 6.49
N ALA A 70 -7.20 12.82 5.42
CA ALA A 70 -6.29 13.73 4.73
C ALA A 70 -6.44 15.17 5.24
#